data_AF-A0A4P7SLX7-F1
#
_entry.id   AF-A0A4P7SLX7-F1
#
_cell.length_a   1.000
_cell.length_b   1.000
_cell.length_c   1.000
_cell.angle_alpha   90.00
_cell.angle_beta   90.00
_cell.angle_gamma   90.00
#
_symmetry.space_group_name_H-M   'P 1'
#
loop_
_entity.id
_entity.type
_entity.pdbx_description
1 polymer ?
#
loop_
_entity_poly.entity_id
_entity_poly.type
_entity_poly.pdbx_seq_one_letter_code
_entity_poly.pdbx_strand_id
1 'polypeptide(L)'
;MPEQYVPAAEVPTGPVEVPAAVARIAGAAPVVPVWVNELGGLTFRVGRDRYVKWVAAGTRGLDLAAEAERLAWAAPFTSVPRVLASGADDAGSWLVTAALDGRSAVDPYWLARPVEAATAIGRGLRALHDALPVGSCPYAWSVRDRLGRALENLDAGDTPASWAPEHRAMTAAEARYRLTDPPDADVLVVCHADACAPNTLLADDGSVTGHVDLGRLGVADRWADLAVAAWSVDWNHGPGYDHHVYAGYGVEPDPERIAYYRLLWDAS
;
A
#
# COMPACT_ATOMS: atom_id res chain seq x y z
N MET A 1 25.32 7.37 16.72
CA MET A 1 24.02 7.88 16.24
C MET A 1 23.34 6.70 15.58
N PRO A 2 22.21 6.18 16.06
CA PRO A 2 21.47 5.22 15.26
C PRO A 2 21.09 5.96 13.97
N GLU A 3 21.38 5.34 12.82
CA GLU A 3 20.97 5.84 11.51
C GLU A 3 19.48 6.17 11.60
N GLN A 4 19.15 7.44 11.38
CA GLN A 4 17.76 7.86 11.28
C GLN A 4 17.17 7.11 10.10
N TYR A 5 16.22 6.23 10.39
CA TYR A 5 15.31 5.67 9.39
C TYR A 5 14.72 6.85 8.61
N VAL A 6 15.12 7.00 7.35
CA VAL A 6 14.52 7.95 6.42
C VAL A 6 13.16 7.36 6.04
N PRO A 7 12.04 8.07 6.20
CA PRO A 7 10.76 7.54 5.78
C PRO A 7 10.80 7.22 4.29
N ALA A 8 10.53 5.95 3.98
CA ALA A 8 10.32 5.39 2.65
C ALA A 8 9.41 6.26 1.76
N ALA A 9 8.36 6.82 2.35
CA ALA A 9 7.42 7.68 1.68
C ALA A 9 6.89 8.70 2.67
N GLU A 10 6.74 9.95 2.23
CA GLU A 10 6.36 11.05 3.13
C GLU A 10 5.64 12.18 2.42
N VAL A 11 5.02 13.05 3.22
CA VAL A 11 4.59 14.37 2.77
C VAL A 11 5.84 15.22 2.56
N PRO A 12 6.09 15.74 1.34
CA PRO A 12 7.31 16.51 1.07
C PRO A 12 7.41 17.76 1.94
N THR A 13 8.55 17.93 2.61
CA THR A 13 8.85 19.10 3.46
C THR A 13 9.60 20.21 2.72
N GLY A 14 10.17 19.89 1.55
CA GLY A 14 10.90 20.81 0.67
C GLY A 14 10.19 21.09 -0.65
N PRO A 15 10.79 21.94 -1.52
CA PRO A 15 10.22 22.23 -2.83
C PRO A 15 10.17 20.96 -3.69
N VAL A 16 9.02 20.72 -4.32
CA VAL A 16 8.82 19.66 -5.31
C VAL A 16 8.55 20.32 -6.66
N GLU A 17 9.35 19.97 -7.67
CA GLU A 17 9.10 20.41 -9.04
C GLU A 17 7.78 19.79 -9.53
N VAL A 18 6.88 20.63 -10.04
CA VAL A 18 5.60 20.17 -10.58
C VAL A 18 5.80 19.79 -12.05
N PRO A 19 5.60 18.50 -12.44
CA PRO A 19 5.76 18.07 -13.82
C PRO A 19 4.81 18.82 -14.76
N ALA A 20 5.25 19.07 -16.01
CA ALA A 20 4.46 19.81 -16.99
C ALA A 20 3.07 19.19 -17.26
N ALA A 21 2.96 17.85 -17.22
CA ALA A 21 1.69 17.15 -17.30
C ALA A 21 0.76 17.51 -16.12
N VAL A 22 1.28 17.53 -14.89
CA VAL A 22 0.52 17.89 -13.68
C VAL A 22 0.08 19.35 -13.74
N ALA A 23 0.96 20.27 -14.13
CA ALA A 23 0.63 21.69 -14.29
C ALA A 23 -0.50 21.90 -15.33
N ARG A 24 -0.43 21.20 -16.47
CA ARG A 24 -1.45 21.23 -17.52
C ARG A 24 -2.79 20.66 -17.04
N ILE A 25 -2.79 19.56 -16.28
CA ILE A 25 -4.00 18.97 -15.69
C ILE A 25 -4.63 19.90 -14.64
N ALA A 26 -3.80 20.58 -13.85
CA ALA A 26 -4.27 21.50 -12.83
C ALA A 26 -4.88 22.78 -13.41
N GLY A 27 -4.33 23.28 -14.53
CA GLY A 27 -4.74 24.56 -15.09
C GLY A 27 -4.50 25.69 -14.07
N ALA A 28 -5.56 26.39 -13.70
CA ALA A 28 -5.50 27.47 -12.69
C ALA A 28 -5.70 26.97 -11.24
N ALA A 29 -5.98 25.68 -11.03
CA ALA A 29 -6.21 25.16 -9.69
C ALA A 29 -4.90 25.12 -8.87
N PRO A 30 -4.96 25.40 -7.56
CA PRO A 30 -3.80 25.22 -6.68
C PRO A 30 -3.30 23.77 -6.71
N VAL A 31 -1.97 23.60 -6.77
CA VAL A 31 -1.28 22.31 -6.74
C VAL A 31 -0.47 22.21 -5.46
N VAL A 32 -0.68 21.15 -4.70
CA VAL A 32 0.06 20.88 -3.46
C VAL A 32 0.66 19.49 -3.56
N PRO A 33 2.00 19.33 -3.50
CA PRO A 33 2.59 18.00 -3.34
C PRO A 33 2.18 17.43 -1.98
N VAL A 34 1.65 16.22 -1.97
CA VAL A 34 1.15 15.57 -0.75
C VAL A 34 1.84 14.26 -0.44
N TRP A 35 2.56 13.68 -1.42
CA TRP A 35 3.27 12.42 -1.23
C TRP A 35 4.43 12.29 -2.21
N VAL A 36 5.55 11.75 -1.74
CA VAL A 36 6.63 11.18 -2.54
C VAL A 36 6.91 9.76 -2.03
N ASN A 37 7.05 8.79 -2.93
CA ASN A 37 7.40 7.41 -2.57
C ASN A 37 8.89 7.09 -2.86
N GLU A 38 9.37 5.93 -2.39
CA GLU A 38 10.76 5.48 -2.54
C GLU A 38 11.22 5.40 -4.00
N LEU A 39 10.30 5.17 -4.92
CA LEU A 39 10.58 4.98 -6.35
C LEU A 39 10.51 6.31 -7.13
N GLY A 40 10.35 7.44 -6.44
CA GLY A 40 10.27 8.78 -7.02
C GLY A 40 8.90 9.12 -7.63
N GLY A 41 7.88 8.31 -7.35
CA GLY A 41 6.49 8.63 -7.67
C GLY A 41 5.97 9.78 -6.83
N LEU A 42 5.25 10.70 -7.47
CA LEU A 42 4.73 11.92 -6.84
C LEU A 42 3.21 11.90 -6.82
N THR A 43 2.61 12.33 -5.73
CA THR A 43 1.17 12.60 -5.66
C THR A 43 0.93 14.06 -5.31
N PHE A 44 0.05 14.68 -6.09
CA PHE A 44 -0.36 16.07 -5.93
C PHE A 44 -1.85 16.14 -5.63
N ARG A 45 -2.24 16.97 -4.67
CA ARG A 45 -3.62 17.43 -4.54
C ARG A 45 -3.82 18.63 -5.48
N VAL A 46 -4.86 18.58 -6.30
CA VAL A 46 -5.22 19.63 -7.26
C VAL A 46 -6.59 20.19 -6.87
N GLY A 47 -6.62 21.44 -6.41
CA GLY A 47 -7.84 22.03 -5.86
C GLY A 47 -8.26 21.34 -4.55
N ARG A 48 -9.54 21.00 -4.42
CA ARG A 48 -10.11 20.32 -3.24
C ARG A 48 -10.66 18.92 -3.53
N ASP A 49 -10.78 18.57 -4.80
CA ASP A 49 -11.65 17.49 -5.27
C ASP A 49 -10.89 16.42 -6.07
N ARG A 50 -9.58 16.59 -6.32
CA ARG A 50 -8.80 15.69 -7.17
C ARG A 50 -7.38 15.49 -6.68
N TYR A 51 -6.86 14.31 -7.01
CA TYR A 51 -5.46 13.96 -6.87
C TYR A 51 -4.87 13.59 -8.22
N VAL A 52 -3.58 13.89 -8.41
CA VAL A 52 -2.80 13.49 -9.58
C VAL A 52 -1.57 12.74 -9.10
N LYS A 53 -1.50 11.44 -9.41
CA LYS A 53 -0.27 10.66 -9.31
C LYS A 53 0.53 10.86 -10.60
N TRP A 54 1.84 11.02 -10.48
CA TRP A 54 2.75 11.13 -11.61
C TRP A 54 4.01 10.30 -11.36
N VAL A 55 4.48 9.65 -12.41
CA VAL A 55 5.68 8.80 -12.40
C VAL A 55 6.52 9.12 -13.62
N ALA A 56 7.82 9.35 -13.42
CA ALA A 56 8.76 9.64 -14.49
C ALA A 56 8.90 8.47 -15.48
N ALA A 57 9.16 8.79 -16.75
CA ALA A 57 9.42 7.79 -17.78
C ALA A 57 10.63 6.92 -17.40
N GLY A 58 10.49 5.60 -17.54
CA GLY A 58 11.54 4.64 -17.22
C GLY A 58 11.62 4.19 -15.76
N THR A 59 10.82 4.77 -14.86
CA THR A 59 10.69 4.26 -13.48
C THR A 59 10.09 2.86 -13.49
N ARG A 60 10.80 1.89 -12.92
CA ARG A 60 10.34 0.49 -12.82
C ARG A 60 9.46 0.31 -11.58
N GLY A 61 8.53 -0.64 -11.65
CA GLY A 61 7.73 -1.05 -10.49
C GLY A 61 6.51 -0.17 -10.17
N LEU A 62 6.31 0.93 -10.90
CA LEU A 62 5.11 1.76 -10.84
C LEU A 62 4.41 1.76 -12.20
N ASP A 63 3.15 1.32 -12.21
CA ASP A 63 2.30 1.33 -13.39
C ASP A 63 0.95 1.97 -13.05
N LEU A 64 0.83 3.26 -13.36
CA LEU A 64 -0.38 4.04 -13.09
C LEU A 64 -1.55 3.65 -14.00
N ALA A 65 -1.30 3.02 -15.16
CA ALA A 65 -2.37 2.49 -15.99
C ALA A 65 -2.97 1.24 -15.35
N ALA A 66 -2.13 0.33 -14.85
CA ALA A 66 -2.54 -0.84 -14.09
C ALA A 66 -3.31 -0.48 -12.80
N GLU A 67 -2.95 0.60 -12.13
CA GLU A 67 -3.72 1.14 -11.00
C GLU A 67 -5.08 1.69 -11.45
N ALA A 68 -5.12 2.46 -12.55
CA ALA A 68 -6.37 3.00 -13.08
C ALA A 68 -7.38 1.89 -13.44
N GLU A 69 -6.91 0.79 -14.06
CA GLU A 69 -7.73 -0.37 -14.38
C GLU A 69 -8.30 -1.04 -13.12
N ARG A 70 -7.46 -1.26 -12.11
CA ARG A 70 -7.88 -1.89 -10.84
C ARG A 70 -8.84 -1.02 -10.04
N LEU A 71 -8.63 0.29 -10.00
CA LEU A 71 -9.57 1.25 -9.42
C LEU A 71 -10.92 1.21 -10.13
N ALA A 72 -10.92 1.22 -11.46
CA ALA A 72 -12.15 1.15 -12.26
C ALA A 72 -12.90 -0.18 -12.03
N TRP A 73 -12.17 -1.30 -11.91
CA TRP A 73 -12.74 -2.60 -11.61
C TRP A 73 -13.30 -2.71 -10.18
N ALA A 74 -12.64 -2.13 -9.18
CA ALA A 74 -13.04 -2.21 -7.77
C ALA A 74 -14.22 -1.27 -7.43
N ALA A 75 -14.35 -0.15 -8.14
CA ALA A 75 -15.34 0.91 -7.86
C ALA A 75 -16.82 0.46 -7.76
N PRO A 76 -17.32 -0.55 -8.50
CA PRO A 76 -18.69 -1.03 -8.33
C PRO A 76 -18.94 -1.78 -7.02
N PHE A 77 -17.88 -2.22 -6.33
CA PHE A 77 -17.98 -3.11 -5.17
C PHE A 77 -17.64 -2.41 -3.85
N THR A 78 -16.72 -1.44 -3.88
CA THR A 78 -16.22 -0.78 -2.67
C THR A 78 -15.83 0.68 -2.94
N SER A 79 -15.70 1.47 -1.87
CA SER A 79 -15.30 2.87 -1.96
C SER A 79 -13.81 2.99 -2.28
N VAL A 80 -13.52 3.46 -3.48
CA VAL A 80 -12.17 3.75 -4.01
C VAL A 80 -12.22 5.04 -4.83
N PRO A 81 -11.08 5.73 -5.04
CA PRO A 81 -11.05 6.92 -5.88
C PRO A 81 -11.56 6.63 -7.29
N ARG A 82 -12.58 7.39 -7.72
CA ARG A 82 -13.05 7.34 -9.11
C ARG A 82 -11.97 7.87 -10.04
N VAL A 83 -11.57 7.08 -11.03
CA VAL A 83 -10.67 7.52 -12.10
C VAL A 83 -11.35 8.59 -12.95
N LEU A 84 -10.69 9.73 -13.12
CA LEU A 84 -11.17 10.85 -13.94
C LEU A 84 -10.44 10.93 -15.27
N ALA A 85 -9.14 10.65 -15.28
CA ALA A 85 -8.31 10.58 -16.46
C ALA A 85 -7.01 9.82 -16.15
N SER A 86 -6.39 9.25 -17.17
CA SER A 86 -5.02 8.74 -17.12
C SER A 86 -4.33 9.02 -18.46
N GLY A 87 -3.00 8.99 -18.48
CA GLY A 87 -2.24 9.21 -19.70
C GLY A 87 -0.73 9.12 -19.49
N ALA A 88 0.01 9.23 -20.58
CA ALA A 88 1.46 9.29 -20.57
C ALA A 88 1.98 10.17 -21.72
N ASP A 89 3.18 10.68 -21.54
CA ASP A 89 4.01 11.32 -22.57
C ASP A 89 5.48 10.91 -22.38
N ASP A 90 6.38 11.51 -23.18
CA ASP A 90 7.81 11.18 -23.15
C ASP A 90 8.46 11.46 -21.77
N ALA A 91 7.84 12.30 -20.93
CA ALA A 91 8.36 12.63 -19.61
C ALA A 91 7.86 11.67 -18.52
N GLY A 92 6.67 11.07 -18.67
CA GLY A 92 6.12 10.17 -17.68
C GLY A 92 4.65 9.84 -17.85
N SER A 93 4.09 9.13 -16.87
CA SER A 93 2.67 8.76 -16.81
C SER A 93 1.96 9.46 -15.66
N TRP A 94 0.64 9.60 -15.77
CA TRP A 94 -0.20 10.18 -14.74
C TRP A 94 -1.54 9.46 -14.59
N LEU A 95 -2.09 9.53 -13.36
CA LEU A 95 -3.42 9.08 -12.99
C LEU A 95 -4.11 10.19 -12.21
N VAL A 96 -5.27 10.62 -12.68
CA VAL A 96 -6.13 11.62 -12.06
C VAL A 96 -7.34 10.92 -11.44
N THR A 97 -7.56 11.13 -10.15
CA THR A 97 -8.71 10.58 -9.43
C THR A 97 -9.51 11.66 -8.71
N ALA A 98 -10.78 11.37 -8.44
CA ALA A 98 -11.58 12.15 -7.50
C ALA A 98 -11.06 11.91 -6.07
N ALA A 99 -11.06 12.97 -5.26
CA ALA A 99 -10.77 12.87 -3.84
C ALA A 99 -11.89 12.08 -3.12
N LEU A 100 -11.49 11.27 -2.15
CA LEU A 100 -12.40 10.71 -1.16
C LEU A 100 -12.48 11.67 0.04
N ASP A 101 -13.64 11.68 0.70
CA ASP A 101 -13.87 12.52 1.88
C ASP A 101 -13.29 11.85 3.12
N GLY A 102 -11.97 12.02 3.33
CA GLY A 102 -11.27 11.44 4.46
C GLY A 102 -9.80 11.83 4.50
N ARG A 103 -9.14 11.48 5.60
CA ARG A 103 -7.71 11.68 5.83
C ARG A 103 -7.01 10.34 5.78
N SER A 104 -5.78 10.33 5.28
CA SER A 104 -4.92 9.15 5.41
C SER A 104 -4.79 8.77 6.88
N ALA A 105 -4.72 7.47 7.21
CA ALA A 105 -4.56 7.03 8.59
C ALA A 105 -3.22 7.49 9.22
N VAL A 106 -2.29 8.03 8.42
CA VAL A 106 -1.06 8.68 8.89
C VAL A 106 -1.13 10.21 8.92
N ASP A 107 -2.31 10.81 8.72
CA ASP A 107 -2.53 12.24 8.99
C ASP A 107 -2.25 12.54 10.48
N PRO A 108 -1.70 13.73 10.84
CA PRO A 108 -1.43 14.09 12.23
C PRO A 108 -2.61 13.89 13.18
N TYR A 109 -3.85 14.03 12.69
CA TYR A 109 -5.05 13.74 13.48
C TYR A 109 -5.13 12.27 13.93
N TRP A 110 -4.80 11.32 13.04
CA TRP A 110 -4.83 9.88 13.30
C TRP A 110 -3.55 9.34 13.94
N LEU A 111 -2.40 9.94 13.66
CA LEU A 111 -1.16 9.64 14.39
C LEU A 111 -1.31 9.90 15.89
N ALA A 112 -2.08 10.92 16.27
CA ALA A 112 -2.41 11.20 17.66
C ALA A 112 -3.44 10.22 18.28
N ARG A 113 -4.02 9.30 17.48
CA ARG A 113 -5.07 8.35 17.89
C ARG A 113 -4.79 6.94 17.36
N PRO A 114 -3.65 6.34 17.76
CA PRO A 114 -3.14 5.12 17.14
C PRO A 114 -4.06 3.91 17.33
N VAL A 115 -4.74 3.78 18.48
CA VAL A 115 -5.70 2.69 18.74
C VAL A 115 -6.91 2.78 17.80
N GLU A 116 -7.46 3.98 17.62
CA GLU A 116 -8.61 4.22 16.73
C GLU A 116 -8.22 3.96 15.27
N ALA A 117 -7.07 4.51 14.84
CA ALA A 117 -6.55 4.33 13.49
C ALA A 117 -6.28 2.85 13.16
N ALA A 118 -5.56 2.12 14.02
CA ALA A 118 -5.26 0.71 13.83
C ALA A 118 -6.53 -0.15 13.77
N THR A 119 -7.50 0.11 14.67
CA THR A 119 -8.80 -0.58 14.64
C THR A 119 -9.55 -0.30 13.33
N ALA A 120 -9.52 0.96 12.85
CA ALA A 120 -10.18 1.36 11.62
C ALA A 120 -9.52 0.75 10.38
N ILE A 121 -8.19 0.65 10.32
CA ILE A 121 -7.44 -0.07 9.26
C ILE A 121 -7.92 -1.51 9.16
N GLY A 122 -8.00 -2.23 10.29
CA GLY A 122 -8.52 -3.60 10.33
C GLY A 122 -9.96 -3.72 9.80
N ARG A 123 -10.85 -2.80 10.22
CA ARG A 123 -12.24 -2.75 9.74
C ARG A 123 -12.33 -2.44 8.26
N GLY A 124 -11.47 -1.56 7.75
CA GLY A 124 -11.39 -1.18 6.35
C GLY A 124 -11.01 -2.36 5.47
N LEU A 125 -9.95 -3.08 5.84
CA LEU A 125 -9.55 -4.29 5.14
C LEU A 125 -10.62 -5.37 5.19
N ARG A 126 -11.31 -5.53 6.31
CA ARG A 126 -12.42 -6.48 6.39
C ARG A 126 -13.53 -6.12 5.41
N ALA A 127 -13.94 -4.85 5.38
CA ALA A 127 -14.95 -4.37 4.44
C ALA A 127 -14.50 -4.53 2.97
N LEU A 128 -13.23 -4.29 2.67
CA LEU A 128 -12.66 -4.50 1.33
C LEU A 128 -12.73 -5.97 0.92
N HIS A 129 -12.23 -6.87 1.77
CA HIS A 129 -12.18 -8.31 1.51
C HIS A 129 -13.57 -8.95 1.39
N ASP A 130 -14.54 -8.49 2.20
CA ASP A 130 -15.92 -8.98 2.15
C ASP A 130 -16.66 -8.48 0.90
N ALA A 131 -16.34 -7.28 0.40
CA ALA A 131 -17.06 -6.66 -0.72
C ALA A 131 -16.57 -7.11 -2.10
N LEU A 132 -15.27 -7.38 -2.26
CA LEU A 132 -14.67 -7.67 -3.55
C LEU A 132 -14.85 -9.15 -3.97
N PRO A 133 -15.42 -9.43 -5.16
CA PRO A 133 -15.77 -10.79 -5.55
C PRO A 133 -14.56 -11.57 -6.08
N VAL A 134 -14.06 -12.50 -5.28
CA VAL A 134 -12.93 -13.39 -5.64
C VAL A 134 -13.17 -14.12 -6.96
N GLY A 135 -14.36 -14.69 -7.17
CA GLY A 135 -14.68 -15.50 -8.36
C GLY A 135 -14.73 -14.72 -9.68
N SER A 136 -14.78 -13.39 -9.64
CA SER A 136 -14.78 -12.53 -10.84
C SER A 136 -13.63 -11.52 -10.86
N CYS A 137 -12.64 -11.68 -9.96
CA CYS A 137 -11.45 -10.85 -9.97
C CYS A 137 -10.50 -11.32 -11.09
N PRO A 138 -10.15 -10.45 -12.05
CA PRO A 138 -9.27 -10.82 -13.16
C PRO A 138 -7.78 -10.76 -12.78
N TYR A 139 -7.47 -10.30 -11.57
CA TYR A 139 -6.11 -10.04 -11.12
C TYR A 139 -5.66 -11.09 -10.11
N ALA A 140 -4.44 -11.58 -10.26
CA ALA A 140 -3.80 -12.48 -9.31
C ALA A 140 -2.67 -11.76 -8.57
N TRP A 141 -2.52 -12.05 -7.29
CA TRP A 141 -1.38 -11.64 -6.48
C TRP A 141 -0.87 -12.83 -5.66
N SER A 142 -0.56 -13.92 -6.37
CA SER A 142 -0.35 -15.22 -5.75
C SER A 142 0.96 -15.29 -4.96
N VAL A 143 0.98 -16.14 -3.92
CA VAL A 143 2.21 -16.50 -3.20
C VAL A 143 3.26 -17.06 -4.15
N ARG A 144 2.86 -17.85 -5.17
CA ARG A 144 3.79 -18.41 -6.16
C ARG A 144 4.56 -17.31 -6.91
N ASP A 145 3.86 -16.29 -7.41
CA ASP A 145 4.49 -15.24 -8.22
C ASP A 145 5.37 -14.32 -7.37
N ARG A 146 4.98 -14.10 -6.11
CA ARG A 146 5.77 -13.34 -5.14
C ARG A 146 7.00 -14.13 -4.67
N LEU A 147 6.85 -15.43 -4.46
CA LEU A 147 7.97 -16.32 -4.13
C LEU A 147 8.97 -16.36 -5.28
N GLY A 148 8.51 -16.46 -6.53
CA GLY A 148 9.39 -16.39 -7.70
C GLY A 148 10.26 -15.13 -7.68
N ARG A 149 9.64 -13.96 -7.51
CA ARG A 149 10.34 -12.68 -7.36
C ARG A 149 11.29 -12.65 -6.16
N ALA A 150 10.84 -13.17 -5.02
CA ALA A 150 11.67 -13.23 -3.83
C ALA A 150 12.95 -14.06 -4.03
N LEU A 151 12.85 -15.20 -4.72
CA LEU A 151 14.01 -16.01 -5.05
C LEU A 151 14.91 -15.33 -6.08
N GLU A 152 14.33 -14.64 -7.08
CA GLU A 152 15.09 -13.84 -8.05
C GLU A 152 15.86 -12.68 -7.38
N ASN A 153 15.25 -11.98 -6.42
CA ASN A 153 15.89 -10.90 -5.67
C ASN A 153 17.06 -11.44 -4.83
N LEU A 154 16.86 -12.56 -4.12
CA LEU A 154 17.92 -13.25 -3.38
C LEU A 154 19.06 -13.71 -4.30
N ASP A 155 18.75 -14.24 -5.50
CA ASP A 155 19.75 -14.64 -6.48
C ASP A 155 20.50 -13.44 -7.08
N ALA A 156 19.84 -12.28 -7.17
CA ALA A 156 20.43 -11.01 -7.59
C ALA A 156 21.28 -10.33 -6.50
N GLY A 157 21.35 -10.92 -5.30
CA GLY A 157 22.20 -10.47 -4.19
C GLY A 157 21.50 -9.59 -3.15
N ASP A 158 20.16 -9.48 -3.19
CA ASP A 158 19.42 -8.94 -2.06
C ASP A 158 19.53 -9.90 -0.86
N THR A 159 19.55 -9.36 0.35
CA THR A 159 19.76 -10.15 1.57
C THR A 159 18.96 -9.61 2.75
N PRO A 160 18.66 -10.44 3.77
CA PRO A 160 17.98 -9.95 4.97
C PRO A 160 18.67 -8.79 5.69
N ALA A 161 19.96 -8.53 5.45
CA ALA A 161 20.66 -7.40 6.04
C ALA A 161 20.09 -6.02 5.60
N SER A 162 19.49 -5.92 4.41
CA SER A 162 18.81 -4.72 3.89
C SER A 162 17.34 -4.64 4.30
N TRP A 163 16.77 -5.71 4.86
CA TRP A 163 15.34 -5.81 5.16
C TRP A 163 14.96 -5.19 6.52
N ALA A 164 13.69 -5.36 6.92
CA ALA A 164 13.21 -4.86 8.19
C ALA A 164 14.01 -5.44 9.39
N PRO A 165 14.13 -4.70 10.52
CA PRO A 165 14.98 -5.09 11.63
C PRO A 165 14.80 -6.52 12.15
N GLU A 166 13.57 -7.05 12.13
CA GLU A 166 13.26 -8.41 12.57
C GLU A 166 13.86 -9.52 11.69
N HIS A 167 14.19 -9.21 10.43
CA HIS A 167 14.81 -10.16 9.49
C HIS A 167 16.33 -10.02 9.38
N ARG A 168 16.95 -8.94 9.87
CA ARG A 168 18.39 -8.67 9.68
C ARG A 168 19.35 -9.70 10.28
N ALA A 169 18.88 -10.47 11.26
CA ALA A 169 19.67 -11.56 11.84
C ALA A 169 19.63 -12.87 11.01
N MET A 170 18.75 -12.94 10.01
CA MET A 170 18.56 -14.10 9.16
C MET A 170 19.62 -14.18 8.06
N THR A 171 20.01 -15.39 7.67
CA THR A 171 20.84 -15.59 6.47
C THR A 171 19.95 -15.68 5.22
N ALA A 172 20.49 -15.39 4.03
CA ALA A 172 19.76 -15.60 2.78
C ALA A 172 19.32 -17.08 2.58
N ALA A 173 20.12 -18.03 3.08
CA ALA A 173 19.76 -19.46 3.04
C ALA A 173 18.57 -19.79 3.95
N GLU A 174 18.53 -19.22 5.15
CA GLU A 174 17.41 -19.36 6.08
C GLU A 174 16.13 -18.69 5.54
N ALA A 175 16.27 -17.50 4.94
CA ALA A 175 15.15 -16.81 4.28
C ALA A 175 14.57 -17.67 3.15
N ARG A 176 15.43 -18.21 2.28
CA ARG A 176 15.03 -19.12 1.20
C ARG A 176 14.29 -20.33 1.75
N TYR A 177 14.83 -20.99 2.78
CA TYR A 177 14.22 -22.17 3.38
C TYR A 177 12.79 -21.90 3.84
N ARG A 178 12.58 -20.81 4.61
CA ARG A 178 11.25 -20.41 5.10
C ARG A 178 10.29 -20.00 3.99
N LEU A 179 10.78 -19.30 2.96
CA LEU A 179 9.95 -18.84 1.85
C LEU A 179 9.45 -20.00 0.98
N THR A 180 10.24 -21.07 0.83
CA THR A 180 9.90 -22.25 0.02
C THR A 180 8.89 -23.21 0.67
N ASP A 181 8.45 -22.93 1.91
CA ASP A 181 7.43 -23.69 2.62
C ASP A 181 6.23 -22.77 2.98
N PRO A 182 5.44 -22.33 1.97
CA PRO A 182 4.29 -21.48 2.22
C PRO A 182 3.22 -22.18 3.05
N PRO A 183 2.59 -21.50 4.03
CA PRO A 183 1.41 -22.05 4.69
C PRO A 183 0.26 -22.17 3.68
N ASP A 184 -0.61 -23.16 3.90
CA ASP A 184 -1.87 -23.25 3.16
C ASP A 184 -2.67 -21.94 3.33
N ALA A 185 -3.29 -21.50 2.22
CA ALA A 185 -4.18 -20.36 2.26
C ALA A 185 -5.32 -20.61 3.26
N ASP A 186 -5.49 -19.68 4.19
CA ASP A 186 -6.56 -19.67 5.16
C ASP A 186 -7.87 -19.29 4.47
N VAL A 187 -7.89 -18.12 3.82
CA VAL A 187 -9.02 -17.66 3.02
C VAL A 187 -8.50 -16.83 1.86
N LEU A 188 -8.86 -17.23 0.63
CA LEU A 188 -8.62 -16.41 -0.56
C LEU A 188 -9.61 -15.24 -0.58
N VAL A 189 -9.06 -14.03 -0.69
CA VAL A 189 -9.78 -12.77 -0.81
C VAL A 189 -9.17 -11.97 -1.97
N VAL A 190 -9.82 -10.89 -2.37
CA VAL A 190 -9.17 -9.90 -3.24
C VAL A 190 -8.41 -8.92 -2.34
N CYS A 191 -7.09 -9.06 -2.33
CA CYS A 191 -6.20 -8.24 -1.53
C CYS A 191 -5.96 -6.87 -2.16
N HIS A 192 -5.79 -5.86 -1.32
CA HIS A 192 -5.23 -4.56 -1.66
C HIS A 192 -3.81 -4.66 -2.23
N ALA A 193 -2.99 -5.57 -1.67
CA ALA A 193 -1.60 -5.83 -2.05
C ALA A 193 -0.60 -4.68 -1.79
N ASP A 194 -1.03 -3.68 -1.03
CA ASP A 194 -0.23 -2.62 -0.44
C ASP A 194 -1.01 -2.02 0.74
N ALA A 195 -1.48 -2.87 1.65
CA ALA A 195 -2.41 -2.54 2.72
C ALA A 195 -1.81 -1.71 3.86
N CYS A 196 -0.78 -0.90 3.57
CA CYS A 196 -0.09 -0.08 4.56
C CYS A 196 -1.01 1.02 5.12
N ALA A 197 -0.78 1.44 6.36
CA ALA A 197 -1.54 2.49 7.04
C ALA A 197 -1.85 3.74 6.18
N PRO A 198 -0.90 4.33 5.41
CA PRO A 198 -1.21 5.51 4.61
C PRO A 198 -2.32 5.30 3.56
N ASN A 199 -2.56 4.06 3.13
CA ASN A 199 -3.46 3.71 2.04
C ASN A 199 -4.91 3.49 2.50
N THR A 200 -5.18 3.57 3.80
CA THR A 200 -6.55 3.60 4.34
C THR A 200 -6.96 5.04 4.65
N LEU A 201 -8.11 5.47 4.11
CA LEU A 201 -8.67 6.80 4.39
C LEU A 201 -9.81 6.72 5.40
N LEU A 202 -9.80 7.65 6.36
CA LEU A 202 -10.70 7.71 7.50
C LEU A 202 -11.39 9.08 7.59
N ALA A 203 -12.71 9.10 7.77
CA ALA A 203 -13.47 10.30 8.12
C ALA A 203 -13.23 10.68 9.58
N ASP A 204 -13.45 11.94 9.96
CA ASP A 204 -13.16 12.47 11.31
C ASP A 204 -13.80 11.69 12.49
N ASP A 205 -14.85 10.90 12.21
CA ASP A 205 -15.54 10.00 13.16
C ASP A 205 -14.93 8.59 13.27
N GLY A 206 -13.88 8.29 12.51
CA GLY A 206 -13.18 7.00 12.49
C GLY A 206 -13.79 5.98 11.53
N SER A 207 -14.82 6.35 10.76
CA SER A 207 -15.33 5.49 9.69
C SER A 207 -14.37 5.46 8.49
N VAL A 208 -14.26 4.29 7.84
CA VAL A 208 -13.41 4.11 6.67
C VAL A 208 -14.12 4.66 5.44
N THR A 209 -13.45 5.56 4.72
CA THR A 209 -14.02 6.22 3.54
C THR A 209 -13.53 5.62 2.24
N GLY A 210 -12.45 4.84 2.27
CA GLY A 210 -11.99 4.01 1.17
C GLY A 210 -10.50 3.68 1.24
N HIS A 211 -10.02 3.04 0.18
CA HIS A 211 -8.61 2.69 0.01
C HIS A 211 -8.04 3.35 -1.25
N VAL A 212 -6.74 3.65 -1.23
CA VAL A 212 -5.97 4.21 -2.36
C VAL A 212 -4.78 3.30 -2.67
N ASP A 213 -4.10 3.48 -3.81
CA ASP A 213 -2.91 2.66 -4.17
C ASP A 213 -3.24 1.19 -4.47
N LEU A 214 -4.31 0.97 -5.25
CA LEU A 214 -4.76 -0.37 -5.66
C LEU A 214 -3.97 -0.94 -6.84
N GLY A 215 -2.77 -0.42 -7.14
CA GLY A 215 -1.97 -0.83 -8.32
C GLY A 215 -1.59 -2.31 -8.34
N ARG A 216 -1.52 -2.94 -7.17
CA ARG A 216 -1.15 -4.35 -7.00
C ARG A 216 -2.33 -5.27 -6.68
N LEU A 217 -3.55 -4.72 -6.58
CA LEU A 217 -4.74 -5.48 -6.17
C LEU A 217 -4.86 -6.80 -6.95
N GLY A 218 -5.20 -7.86 -6.23
CA GLY A 218 -5.37 -9.19 -6.81
C GLY A 218 -5.71 -10.26 -5.78
N VAL A 219 -6.13 -11.42 -6.27
CA VAL A 219 -6.49 -12.56 -5.40
C VAL A 219 -5.25 -13.11 -4.71
N ALA A 220 -5.31 -13.18 -3.38
CA ALA A 220 -4.30 -13.79 -2.51
C ALA A 220 -4.95 -14.27 -1.20
N ASP A 221 -4.16 -14.90 -0.34
CA ASP A 221 -4.58 -15.18 1.03
C ASP A 221 -4.72 -13.89 1.85
N ARG A 222 -5.75 -13.80 2.70
CA ARG A 222 -6.03 -12.59 3.50
C ARG A 222 -4.86 -12.12 4.38
N TRP A 223 -4.00 -13.05 4.83
CA TRP A 223 -2.86 -12.68 5.66
C TRP A 223 -1.77 -11.94 4.90
N ALA A 224 -1.76 -12.03 3.57
CA ALA A 224 -0.87 -11.25 2.72
C ALA A 224 -1.06 -9.74 2.89
N ASP A 225 -2.31 -9.29 3.12
CA ASP A 225 -2.60 -7.91 3.49
C ASP A 225 -2.51 -7.69 4.99
N LEU A 226 -3.13 -8.56 5.81
CA LEU A 226 -3.24 -8.33 7.26
C LEU A 226 -1.90 -8.24 7.95
N ALA A 227 -0.95 -9.11 7.58
CA ALA A 227 0.37 -9.13 8.19
C ALA A 227 1.11 -7.81 7.90
N VAL A 228 1.00 -7.29 6.68
CA VAL A 228 1.64 -6.03 6.25
C VAL A 228 0.90 -4.82 6.82
N ALA A 229 -0.43 -4.83 6.86
CA ALA A 229 -1.23 -3.75 7.43
C ALA A 229 -0.93 -3.55 8.92
N ALA A 230 -0.93 -4.63 9.70
CA ALA A 230 -0.60 -4.58 11.12
C ALA A 230 0.86 -4.16 11.35
N TRP A 231 1.79 -4.70 10.56
CA TRP A 231 3.20 -4.29 10.61
C TRP A 231 3.36 -2.80 10.30
N SER A 232 2.56 -2.31 9.36
CA SER A 232 2.62 -0.94 8.92
C SER A 232 2.05 0.07 9.92
N VAL A 233 1.37 -0.40 10.96
CA VAL A 233 0.99 0.44 12.08
C VAL A 233 2.22 0.72 12.94
N ASP A 234 3.07 -0.28 13.19
CA ASP A 234 4.23 -0.14 14.09
C ASP A 234 5.23 0.92 13.60
N TRP A 235 5.52 0.97 12.29
CA TRP A 235 6.47 1.96 11.74
C TRP A 235 5.91 3.39 11.61
N ASN A 236 4.58 3.58 11.72
CA ASN A 236 3.89 4.88 11.50
C ASN A 236 3.36 5.46 12.82
N HIS A 237 2.71 4.62 13.63
CA HIS A 237 2.06 5.00 14.88
C HIS A 237 2.91 4.65 16.12
N GLY A 238 4.01 3.93 15.92
CA GLY A 238 4.83 3.36 16.98
C GLY A 238 4.37 1.93 17.36
N PRO A 239 5.21 1.21 18.10
CA PRO A 239 4.99 -0.21 18.38
C PRO A 239 3.82 -0.45 19.33
N GLY A 240 3.18 -1.62 19.18
CA GLY A 240 2.23 -2.16 20.16
C GLY A 240 0.76 -1.88 19.83
N TYR A 241 0.47 -1.37 18.64
CA TYR A 241 -0.91 -1.15 18.16
C TYR A 241 -1.33 -2.12 17.04
N ASP A 242 -0.39 -2.92 16.52
CA ASP A 242 -0.60 -3.95 15.49
C ASP A 242 -1.78 -4.89 15.81
N HIS A 243 -1.91 -5.32 17.07
CA HIS A 243 -2.99 -6.20 17.52
C HIS A 243 -4.40 -5.60 17.36
N HIS A 244 -4.53 -4.26 17.36
CA HIS A 244 -5.81 -3.60 17.10
C HIS A 244 -6.25 -3.74 15.63
N VAL A 245 -5.31 -3.94 14.69
CA VAL A 245 -5.65 -4.24 13.29
C VAL A 245 -6.35 -5.58 13.19
N TYR A 246 -5.80 -6.63 13.83
CA TYR A 246 -6.42 -7.95 13.84
C TYR A 246 -7.78 -7.95 14.55
N ALA A 247 -7.88 -7.26 15.70
CA ALA A 247 -9.14 -7.09 16.41
C ALA A 247 -10.18 -6.32 15.58
N GLY A 248 -9.78 -5.26 14.88
CA GLY A 248 -10.64 -4.49 13.98
C GLY A 248 -11.13 -5.32 12.78
N TYR A 249 -10.29 -6.20 12.26
CA TYR A 249 -10.66 -7.13 11.19
C TYR A 249 -11.57 -8.26 11.68
N GLY A 250 -11.46 -8.62 12.97
CA GLY A 250 -12.24 -9.66 13.62
C GLY A 250 -11.62 -11.06 13.48
N VAL A 251 -10.29 -11.16 13.59
CA VAL A 251 -9.55 -12.43 13.58
C VAL A 251 -8.55 -12.49 14.73
N GLU A 252 -8.29 -13.71 15.22
CA GLU A 252 -7.17 -13.95 16.12
C GLU A 252 -5.84 -13.92 15.33
N PRO A 253 -4.77 -13.34 15.88
CA PRO A 253 -3.45 -13.33 15.26
C PRO A 253 -2.92 -14.75 15.01
N ASP A 254 -2.44 -15.03 13.81
CA ASP A 254 -1.74 -16.26 13.45
C ASP A 254 -0.24 -15.97 13.30
N PRO A 255 0.60 -16.30 14.30
CA PRO A 255 2.02 -15.95 14.28
C PRO A 255 2.80 -16.56 13.11
N GLU A 256 2.40 -17.75 12.65
CA GLU A 256 3.08 -18.44 11.55
C GLU A 256 2.81 -17.72 10.22
N ARG A 257 1.55 -17.40 9.94
CA ARG A 257 1.17 -16.65 8.74
C ARG A 257 1.71 -15.23 8.77
N ILE A 258 1.65 -14.55 9.92
CA ILE A 258 2.22 -13.21 10.08
C ILE A 258 3.71 -13.22 9.73
N ALA A 259 4.48 -14.14 10.32
CA ALA A 259 5.91 -14.25 10.04
C ALA A 259 6.19 -14.56 8.56
N TYR A 260 5.43 -15.48 7.96
CA TYR A 260 5.58 -15.83 6.54
C TYR A 260 5.32 -14.64 5.62
N TYR A 261 4.18 -13.94 5.78
CA TYR A 261 3.80 -12.87 4.86
C TYR A 261 4.63 -11.59 5.02
N ARG A 262 5.16 -11.31 6.22
CA ARG A 262 6.14 -10.23 6.42
C ARG A 262 7.49 -10.57 5.76
N LEU A 263 7.97 -11.81 5.92
CA LEU A 263 9.18 -12.26 5.23
C LEU A 263 9.03 -12.23 3.71
N LEU A 264 7.89 -12.70 3.20
CA LEU A 264 7.59 -12.66 1.77
C LEU A 264 7.47 -11.22 1.25
N TRP A 265 6.95 -10.28 2.05
CA TRP A 265 6.90 -8.87 1.68
C TRP A 265 8.30 -8.26 1.53
N ASP A 266 9.17 -8.44 2.51
CA ASP A 266 10.55 -7.91 2.45
C ASP A 266 11.36 -8.49 1.30
N ALA A 267 11.13 -9.77 0.98
CA ALA A 267 11.89 -10.44 -0.05
C ALA A 267 11.40 -10.15 -1.48
N SER A 268 10.14 -9.72 -1.69
CA SER A 268 9.48 -9.74 -3.02
C SER A 268 9.31 -8.39 -3.70
#